data_AF-A0A1V6DXC3-F1
#
_entry.id   AF-A0A1V6DXC3-F1
#
_cell.length_a   1.000
_cell.length_b   1.000
_cell.length_c   1.000
_cell.angle_alpha   90.00
_cell.angle_beta   90.00
_cell.angle_gamma   90.00
#
_symmetry.space_group_name_H-M   'P 1'
#
loop_
_entity.id
_entity.type
_entity.pdbx_description
1 polymer ?
#
loop_
_entity_poly.entity_id
_entity_poly.type
_entity_poly.pdbx_seq_one_letter_code
_entity_poly.pdbx_strand_id
1 'polypeptide(L)'
;MFDVYNIAVEANKNTTFEYVFSDLSLSVKSASGQAAANTEVKLYAQTVNGSTYTLGDLLTSGKTDSSGNLHLEYPAGTYALAVTDSFKRNNIFWNAVIKDQQANRFNLSLNVTRVTLASGLGELMPANTVLKVYSLYESGGYFYKDKEVGSIKLANNKQGEALLADGPYLLSYIDKNKIEYGQAFWAQNGKINKLNLKMEKAQQIEAGQKFTLSRPALSVAISASTPNSSSSATASGSLVKRLAGYILLQVEDKGQAWYLNPKDAKRYYLANGAAAYQIMRQSGVGITDADLRKIPIGVDSRFSGNDSDGDLLPDGLEVAIGSNPNNSDSDGDGYLDGEELRSGYNPNGPGSLSYDLSFAAKQKGKILLQVQKNGEAWYVNPQDGKRYYLGNGDLAFQVMRYLSLGISNQDLNQISIGQ
;
A
#
# COMPACT_ATOMS: atom_id res chain seq x y z
N MET A 1 -17.05 -13.52 -23.19
CA MET A 1 -16.07 -13.01 -24.17
C MET A 1 -14.87 -12.54 -23.35
N PHE A 2 -13.71 -13.19 -23.49
CA PHE A 2 -12.49 -12.77 -22.80
C PHE A 2 -11.80 -11.71 -23.67
N ASP A 3 -12.23 -10.45 -23.54
CA ASP A 3 -11.83 -9.34 -24.44
C ASP A 3 -10.53 -8.62 -24.01
N VAL A 4 -9.67 -9.24 -23.22
CA VAL A 4 -8.43 -8.58 -22.77
C VAL A 4 -7.30 -8.67 -23.80
N TYR A 5 -7.36 -9.56 -24.80
CA TYR A 5 -6.17 -9.88 -25.61
C TYR A 5 -6.31 -9.84 -27.12
N ASN A 6 -7.45 -9.39 -27.66
CA ASN A 6 -7.64 -9.16 -29.10
C ASN A 6 -7.17 -10.34 -29.99
N ILE A 7 -7.38 -11.58 -29.52
CA ILE A 7 -6.92 -12.79 -30.22
C ILE A 7 -7.91 -13.08 -31.35
N ALA A 8 -7.52 -12.75 -32.58
CA ALA A 8 -8.24 -13.13 -33.78
C ALA A 8 -8.01 -14.63 -34.05
N VAL A 9 -9.01 -15.46 -33.74
CA VAL A 9 -9.01 -16.88 -34.12
C VAL A 9 -9.64 -17.00 -35.50
N GLU A 10 -8.85 -17.36 -36.51
CA GLU A 10 -9.36 -17.64 -37.85
C GLU A 10 -10.06 -19.00 -37.90
N ALA A 11 -11.26 -19.05 -38.48
CA ALA A 11 -11.98 -20.31 -38.66
C ALA A 11 -11.16 -21.30 -39.50
N ASN A 12 -11.14 -22.57 -39.07
CA ASN A 12 -10.47 -23.69 -39.74
C ASN A 12 -8.93 -23.65 -39.75
N LYS A 13 -8.29 -22.91 -38.82
CA LYS A 13 -6.86 -23.02 -38.54
C LYS A 13 -6.60 -23.43 -37.09
N ASN A 14 -5.57 -24.24 -36.87
CA ASN A 14 -5.09 -24.55 -35.53
C ASN A 14 -4.30 -23.35 -35.00
N THR A 15 -4.86 -22.63 -34.04
CA THR A 15 -4.14 -21.59 -33.29
C THR A 15 -3.55 -22.21 -32.03
N THR A 16 -2.23 -22.32 -31.97
CA THR A 16 -1.51 -22.74 -30.76
C THR A 16 -1.09 -21.50 -29.99
N PHE A 17 -1.46 -21.41 -28.72
CA PHE A 17 -1.01 -20.35 -27.80
C PHE A 17 -0.26 -20.99 -26.65
N GLU A 18 0.96 -20.53 -26.40
CA GLU A 18 1.68 -20.78 -25.17
C GLU A 18 1.43 -19.59 -24.24
N TYR A 19 0.66 -19.80 -23.17
CA TYR A 19 0.33 -18.76 -22.20
C TYR A 19 0.74 -19.21 -20.80
N VAL A 20 1.49 -18.36 -20.09
CA VAL A 20 1.89 -18.58 -18.70
C VAL A 20 0.90 -17.85 -17.80
N PHE A 21 0.06 -18.59 -17.07
CA PHE A 21 -0.88 -17.97 -16.13
C PHE A 21 -0.17 -17.34 -14.94
N SER A 22 -0.75 -16.25 -14.42
CA SER A 22 -0.31 -15.64 -13.17
C SER A 22 -0.70 -16.54 -12.00
N ASP A 23 0.30 -17.15 -11.39
CA ASP A 23 0.13 -17.96 -10.18
C ASP A 23 -0.12 -17.03 -8.99
N LEU A 24 -1.18 -17.29 -8.23
CA LEU A 24 -1.44 -16.71 -6.91
C LEU A 24 -1.27 -17.79 -5.83
N SER A 25 -0.21 -17.63 -5.03
CA SER A 25 0.11 -18.51 -3.91
C SER A 25 -0.05 -17.79 -2.58
N LEU A 26 -0.90 -18.29 -1.69
CA LEU A 26 -1.22 -17.69 -0.41
C LEU A 26 -0.75 -18.58 0.74
N SER A 27 -0.20 -17.98 1.79
CA SER A 27 0.04 -18.63 3.09
C SER A 27 -0.72 -17.86 4.16
N VAL A 28 -1.69 -18.52 4.80
CA VAL A 28 -2.55 -17.94 5.84
C VAL A 28 -2.17 -18.53 7.20
N LYS A 29 -1.72 -17.65 8.10
CA LYS A 29 -1.34 -18.02 9.47
C LYS A 29 -1.94 -17.06 10.47
N SER A 30 -2.17 -17.51 11.69
CA SER A 30 -2.47 -16.61 12.80
C SER A 30 -1.22 -15.85 13.25
N ALA A 31 -1.39 -14.78 14.02
CA ALA A 31 -0.31 -14.04 14.66
C ALA A 31 0.50 -14.89 15.66
N SER A 32 -0.05 -16.03 16.11
CA SER A 32 0.68 -17.03 16.89
C SER A 32 1.51 -18.01 16.04
N GLY A 33 1.47 -17.87 14.71
CA GLY A 33 2.19 -18.69 13.75
C GLY A 33 1.47 -19.98 13.34
N GLN A 34 0.25 -20.21 13.83
CA GLN A 34 -0.51 -21.42 13.51
C GLN A 34 -1.10 -21.32 12.10
N ALA A 35 -0.97 -22.40 11.32
CA ALA A 35 -1.59 -22.51 10.01
C ALA A 35 -3.12 -22.44 10.10
N ALA A 36 -3.74 -21.60 9.29
CA ALA A 36 -5.20 -21.54 9.19
C ALA A 36 -5.67 -22.60 8.18
N ALA A 37 -5.80 -23.85 8.63
CA ALA A 37 -6.19 -24.97 7.77
C ALA A 37 -7.68 -24.96 7.38
N ASN A 38 -8.02 -25.46 6.19
CA ASN A 38 -9.39 -25.57 5.68
C ASN A 38 -10.20 -24.25 5.80
N THR A 39 -9.49 -23.13 5.67
CA THR A 39 -10.05 -21.80 5.83
C THR A 39 -10.36 -21.22 4.46
N GLU A 40 -11.58 -20.71 4.30
CA GLU A 40 -12.01 -20.08 3.05
C GLU A 40 -11.32 -18.73 2.87
N VAL A 41 -10.68 -18.57 1.71
CA VAL A 41 -10.09 -17.34 1.23
C VAL A 41 -10.83 -16.92 -0.04
N LYS A 42 -11.22 -15.66 -0.08
CA LYS A 42 -12.00 -15.05 -1.17
C LYS A 42 -11.19 -13.95 -1.83
N LEU A 43 -11.23 -13.88 -3.15
CA LEU A 43 -10.66 -12.80 -3.94
C LEU A 43 -11.80 -11.90 -4.41
N TYR A 44 -11.68 -10.61 -4.13
CA TYR A 44 -12.66 -9.60 -4.49
C TYR A 44 -12.04 -8.56 -5.43
N ALA A 45 -12.86 -7.99 -6.30
CA ALA A 45 -12.54 -6.71 -6.90
C ALA A 45 -12.38 -5.66 -5.79
N GLN A 46 -11.54 -4.67 -6.02
CA GLN A 46 -11.45 -3.51 -5.13
C GLN A 46 -11.48 -2.24 -5.94
N THR A 47 -12.07 -1.20 -5.37
CA THR A 47 -12.02 0.15 -5.93
C THR A 47 -11.36 1.07 -4.92
N VAL A 48 -10.61 2.04 -5.44
CA VAL A 48 -9.88 3.02 -4.64
C VAL A 48 -10.40 4.40 -5.01
N ASN A 49 -11.01 5.07 -4.03
CA ASN A 49 -11.51 6.44 -4.16
C ASN A 49 -10.73 7.32 -3.18
N GLY A 50 -9.69 8.01 -3.67
CA GLY A 50 -8.76 8.74 -2.81
C GLY A 50 -8.02 7.79 -1.87
N SER A 51 -8.23 7.94 -0.56
CA SER A 51 -7.64 7.07 0.48
C SER A 51 -8.56 5.95 0.95
N THR A 52 -9.76 5.84 0.37
CA THR A 52 -10.78 4.87 0.79
C THR A 52 -10.79 3.67 -0.14
N TYR A 53 -10.66 2.48 0.45
CA TYR A 53 -10.79 1.20 -0.24
C TYR A 53 -12.19 0.66 -0.03
N THR A 54 -12.82 0.16 -1.08
CA THR A 54 -14.12 -0.51 -1.00
C THR A 54 -14.06 -1.88 -1.66
N LEU A 55 -14.74 -2.84 -1.02
CA LEU A 55 -14.84 -4.21 -1.51
C LEU A 55 -15.87 -4.25 -2.64
N GLY A 56 -15.45 -4.72 -3.81
CA GLY A 56 -16.31 -4.94 -4.96
C GLY A 56 -16.85 -6.36 -5.01
N ASP A 57 -17.12 -6.85 -6.22
CA ASP A 57 -17.69 -8.18 -6.45
C ASP A 57 -16.74 -9.31 -6.02
N LEU A 58 -17.33 -10.42 -5.57
CA LEU A 58 -16.60 -11.67 -5.34
C LEU A 58 -16.21 -12.25 -6.70
N LEU A 59 -14.91 -12.44 -6.91
CA LEU A 59 -14.35 -12.92 -8.17
C LEU A 59 -14.12 -14.43 -8.16
N THR A 60 -13.49 -14.92 -7.09
CA THR A 60 -13.23 -16.36 -6.89
C THR A 60 -12.95 -16.66 -5.42
N SER A 61 -12.91 -17.93 -5.06
CA SER A 61 -12.58 -18.39 -3.71
C SER A 61 -11.91 -19.75 -3.71
N GLY A 62 -11.17 -20.03 -2.65
CA GLY A 62 -10.55 -21.34 -2.42
C GLY A 62 -10.39 -21.61 -0.93
N LYS A 63 -10.03 -22.83 -0.57
CA LYS A 63 -9.74 -23.20 0.81
C LYS A 63 -8.28 -23.56 0.98
N THR A 64 -7.70 -23.13 2.09
CA THR A 64 -6.34 -23.50 2.45
C THR A 64 -6.23 -25.00 2.77
N ASP A 65 -5.07 -25.57 2.46
CA ASP A 65 -4.69 -26.92 2.86
C ASP A 65 -4.41 -27.02 4.37
N SER A 66 -3.95 -28.19 4.82
CA SER A 66 -3.57 -28.44 6.22
C SER A 66 -2.40 -27.59 6.72
N SER A 67 -1.58 -27.06 5.81
CA SER A 67 -0.45 -26.17 6.10
C SER A 67 -0.83 -24.68 6.03
N GLY A 68 -2.10 -24.37 5.75
CA GLY A 68 -2.60 -23.00 5.64
C GLY A 68 -2.30 -22.37 4.28
N ASN A 69 -1.93 -23.15 3.27
CA ASN A 69 -1.58 -22.64 1.95
C ASN A 69 -2.74 -22.80 0.95
N LEU A 70 -2.87 -21.87 0.02
CA LEU A 70 -3.81 -21.94 -1.10
C LEU A 70 -3.09 -21.51 -2.38
N HIS A 71 -3.30 -22.26 -3.45
CA HIS A 71 -2.79 -21.93 -4.79
C HIS A 71 -3.98 -21.80 -5.73
N LEU A 72 -4.02 -20.72 -6.50
CA LEU A 72 -5.03 -20.47 -7.52
C LEU A 72 -4.46 -19.60 -8.64
N GLU A 73 -5.09 -19.61 -9.80
CA GLU A 73 -4.71 -18.77 -10.93
C GLU A 73 -5.74 -17.64 -11.09
N TYR A 74 -5.26 -16.43 -11.33
CA TYR A 74 -6.16 -15.30 -11.60
C TYR A 74 -5.45 -14.24 -12.46
N PRO A 75 -6.17 -13.52 -13.35
CA PRO A 75 -5.58 -12.46 -14.17
C PRO A 75 -4.81 -11.41 -13.35
N ALA A 76 -3.87 -10.76 -14.02
CA ALA A 76 -3.11 -9.66 -13.44
C ALA A 76 -4.03 -8.48 -13.09
N GLY A 77 -3.73 -7.81 -11.98
CA GLY A 77 -4.53 -6.73 -11.46
C GLY A 77 -4.33 -6.53 -9.97
N THR A 78 -5.12 -5.63 -9.39
CA THR A 78 -5.01 -5.25 -7.98
C THR A 78 -6.32 -5.58 -7.28
N TYR A 79 -6.29 -6.50 -6.32
CA TYR A 79 -7.48 -7.09 -5.69
C TYR A 79 -7.50 -6.96 -4.17
N ALA A 80 -8.61 -7.36 -3.55
CA ALA A 80 -8.69 -7.56 -2.10
C ALA A 80 -8.83 -9.05 -1.79
N LEU A 81 -8.09 -9.53 -0.79
CA LEU A 81 -8.20 -10.88 -0.27
C LEU A 81 -9.00 -10.83 1.03
N ALA A 82 -9.94 -11.75 1.22
CA ALA A 82 -10.67 -11.87 2.48
C ALA A 82 -10.56 -13.28 3.03
N VAL A 83 -10.23 -13.38 4.32
CA VAL A 83 -10.22 -14.63 5.07
C VAL A 83 -11.39 -14.63 6.02
N THR A 84 -12.08 -15.76 6.15
CA THR A 84 -13.22 -15.86 7.07
C THR A 84 -12.74 -15.92 8.53
N ASP A 85 -13.23 -15.00 9.37
CA ASP A 85 -12.90 -14.96 10.79
C ASP A 85 -13.66 -16.05 11.62
N SER A 86 -13.40 -16.13 12.93
CA SER A 86 -14.06 -17.11 13.82
C SER A 86 -15.59 -16.97 13.87
N PHE A 87 -16.14 -15.84 13.44
CA PHE A 87 -17.57 -15.52 13.43
C PHE A 87 -18.14 -15.40 12.01
N LYS A 88 -17.44 -15.96 11.01
CA LYS A 88 -17.87 -16.01 9.61
C LYS A 88 -17.92 -14.65 8.90
N ARG A 89 -17.20 -13.65 9.39
CA ARG A 89 -17.08 -12.33 8.77
C ARG A 89 -15.83 -12.27 7.89
N ASN A 90 -15.87 -11.40 6.89
CA ASN A 90 -14.73 -11.17 6.01
C ASN A 90 -13.66 -10.35 6.74
N ASN A 91 -12.48 -10.94 6.95
CA ASN A 91 -11.28 -10.25 7.38
C ASN A 91 -10.47 -9.86 6.14
N ILE A 92 -10.42 -8.57 5.81
CA ILE A 92 -9.95 -8.08 4.51
C ILE A 92 -8.48 -7.66 4.57
N PHE A 93 -7.75 -8.04 3.52
CA PHE A 93 -6.38 -7.64 3.20
C PHE A 93 -6.41 -6.94 1.83
N TRP A 94 -6.19 -5.64 1.83
CA TRP A 94 -6.28 -4.79 0.64
C TRP A 94 -5.02 -4.87 -0.23
N ASN A 95 -5.12 -4.39 -1.47
CA ASN A 95 -3.97 -4.15 -2.35
C ASN A 95 -3.13 -5.42 -2.66
N ALA A 96 -3.79 -6.55 -2.90
CA ALA A 96 -3.17 -7.76 -3.44
C ALA A 96 -2.87 -7.57 -4.94
N VAL A 97 -1.63 -7.21 -5.27
CA VAL A 97 -1.20 -6.97 -6.66
C VAL A 97 -0.73 -8.27 -7.30
N ILE A 98 -1.51 -8.81 -8.24
CA ILE A 98 -1.17 -9.96 -9.08
C ILE A 98 -0.47 -9.43 -10.33
N LYS A 99 0.79 -9.81 -10.52
CA LYS A 99 1.59 -9.48 -11.69
C LYS A 99 1.44 -10.57 -12.74
N ASP A 100 1.39 -10.13 -13.99
CA ASP A 100 1.24 -11.02 -15.14
C ASP A 100 2.43 -11.97 -15.28
N GLN A 101 2.15 -13.24 -15.61
CA GLN A 101 3.15 -14.27 -15.93
C GLN A 101 4.20 -14.49 -14.82
N GLN A 102 3.84 -14.24 -13.56
CA GLN A 102 4.74 -14.40 -12.40
C GLN A 102 4.06 -15.18 -11.27
N ALA A 103 4.88 -15.77 -10.40
CA ALA A 103 4.42 -16.31 -9.13
C ALA A 103 4.20 -15.18 -8.11
N ASN A 104 2.96 -14.96 -7.75
CA ASN A 104 2.52 -13.94 -6.80
C ASN A 104 2.25 -14.61 -5.45
N ARG A 105 3.23 -14.52 -4.55
CA ARG A 105 3.09 -15.10 -3.21
C ARG A 105 2.58 -14.08 -2.23
N PHE A 106 1.60 -14.37 -1.38
CA PHE A 106 1.16 -13.49 -0.29
C PHE A 106 1.11 -14.20 1.05
N ASN A 107 1.56 -13.51 2.10
CA ASN A 107 1.43 -13.99 3.48
C ASN A 107 0.32 -13.21 4.19
N LEU A 108 -0.76 -13.89 4.54
CA LEU A 108 -1.87 -13.30 5.29
C LEU A 108 -1.73 -13.69 6.76
N SER A 109 -1.51 -12.69 7.63
CA SER A 109 -1.35 -12.89 9.07
C SER A 109 -2.61 -12.43 9.82
N LEU A 110 -3.43 -13.39 10.25
CA LEU A 110 -4.67 -13.13 11.00
C LEU A 110 -4.35 -12.67 12.42
N ASN A 111 -5.13 -11.76 12.99
CA ASN A 111 -4.98 -11.43 14.40
C ASN A 111 -5.44 -12.57 15.31
N VAL A 112 -4.89 -12.60 16.51
CA VAL A 112 -5.34 -13.48 17.59
C VAL A 112 -5.84 -12.60 18.72
N THR A 113 -7.11 -12.71 19.07
CA THR A 113 -7.65 -12.09 20.29
C THR A 113 -7.67 -13.12 21.39
N ARG A 114 -6.89 -12.88 22.45
CA ARG A 114 -6.78 -13.78 23.60
C ARG A 114 -7.30 -13.08 24.85
N VAL A 115 -8.20 -13.73 25.56
CA VAL A 115 -8.85 -13.17 26.74
C VAL A 115 -8.67 -14.03 27.98
N THR A 116 -8.45 -13.36 29.11
CA THR A 116 -8.75 -13.89 30.45
C THR A 116 -9.76 -12.98 31.14
N LEU A 117 -10.57 -13.55 32.03
CA LEU A 117 -11.50 -12.81 32.87
C LEU A 117 -11.27 -13.17 34.34
N ALA A 118 -11.09 -12.17 35.20
CA ALA A 118 -10.97 -12.32 36.63
C ALA A 118 -12.17 -11.72 37.38
N SER A 119 -12.51 -12.30 38.53
CA SER A 119 -13.46 -11.71 39.48
C SER A 119 -12.90 -10.40 40.06
N GLY A 120 -13.71 -9.65 40.80
CA GLY A 120 -13.25 -8.43 41.49
C GLY A 120 -12.11 -8.69 42.48
N LEU A 121 -11.99 -9.92 42.99
CA LEU A 121 -10.93 -10.38 43.89
C LEU A 121 -9.66 -10.84 43.15
N GLY A 122 -9.67 -10.84 41.81
CA GLY A 122 -8.52 -11.25 40.98
C GLY A 122 -8.48 -12.74 40.63
N GLU A 123 -9.48 -13.53 41.02
CA GLU A 123 -9.55 -14.95 40.69
C GLU A 123 -10.00 -15.17 39.25
N LEU A 124 -9.27 -15.95 38.46
CA LEU A 124 -9.65 -16.27 37.08
C LEU A 124 -10.94 -17.10 37.03
N MET A 125 -11.89 -16.60 36.23
CA MET A 125 -13.17 -17.24 35.94
C MET A 125 -12.99 -18.64 35.34
N PRO A 126 -13.91 -19.58 35.62
CA PRO A 126 -13.77 -20.97 35.19
C PRO A 126 -13.96 -21.14 33.68
N ALA A 127 -13.49 -22.28 33.19
CA ALA A 127 -13.78 -22.77 31.84
C ALA A 127 -15.29 -22.76 31.57
N ASN A 128 -15.65 -22.62 30.30
CA ASN A 128 -17.01 -22.45 29.81
C ASN A 128 -17.67 -21.10 30.12
N THR A 129 -16.99 -20.18 30.80
CA THR A 129 -17.46 -18.79 30.90
C THR A 129 -17.47 -18.16 29.49
N VAL A 130 -18.57 -17.50 29.12
CA VAL A 130 -18.78 -16.94 27.78
C VAL A 130 -18.74 -15.42 27.84
N LEU A 131 -17.89 -14.83 27.00
CA LEU A 131 -17.80 -13.39 26.80
C LEU A 131 -18.38 -13.04 25.44
N LYS A 132 -19.18 -11.97 25.37
CA LYS A 132 -19.77 -11.49 24.12
C LYS A 132 -18.83 -10.52 23.42
N VAL A 133 -18.80 -10.58 22.09
CA VAL A 133 -18.04 -9.67 21.24
C VAL A 133 -19.03 -8.80 20.49
N TYR A 134 -18.85 -7.48 20.57
CA TYR A 134 -19.63 -6.49 19.85
C TYR A 134 -18.74 -5.75 18.86
N SER A 135 -19.25 -5.45 17.67
CA SER A 135 -18.60 -4.43 16.83
C SER A 135 -18.77 -3.05 17.45
N LEU A 136 -17.94 -2.12 17.02
CA LEU A 136 -18.06 -0.71 17.38
C LEU A 136 -18.29 0.13 16.13
N TYR A 137 -19.18 1.12 16.22
CA TYR A 137 -19.30 2.17 15.21
C TYR A 137 -18.61 3.45 15.67
N GLU A 138 -18.08 4.21 14.73
CA GLU A 138 -17.36 5.46 14.97
C GLU A 138 -18.29 6.65 14.73
N SER A 139 -18.35 7.60 15.67
CA SER A 139 -19.10 8.84 15.54
C SER A 139 -18.46 9.96 16.36
N GLY A 140 -18.16 11.09 15.72
CA GLY A 140 -17.54 12.24 16.39
C GLY A 140 -16.20 11.94 17.05
N GLY A 141 -15.40 11.02 16.49
CA GLY A 141 -14.08 10.62 17.02
C GLY A 141 -14.13 9.64 18.20
N TYR A 142 -15.31 9.14 18.55
CA TYR A 142 -15.50 8.12 19.59
C TYR A 142 -16.11 6.85 19.00
N PHE A 143 -15.88 5.74 19.68
CA PHE A 143 -16.46 4.45 19.36
C PHE A 143 -17.58 4.10 20.33
N TYR A 144 -18.62 3.45 19.80
CA TYR A 144 -19.82 3.08 20.56
C TYR A 144 -20.19 1.63 20.27
N LYS A 145 -20.70 0.95 21.30
CA LYS A 145 -21.22 -0.43 21.20
C LYS A 145 -22.29 -0.50 20.11
N ASP A 146 -22.09 -1.37 19.14
CA ASP A 146 -23.01 -1.64 18.04
C ASP A 146 -23.68 -3.02 18.23
N LYS A 147 -23.64 -3.89 17.23
CA LYS A 147 -24.21 -5.23 17.23
C LYS A 147 -23.28 -6.28 17.83
N GLU A 148 -23.90 -7.30 18.43
CA GLU A 148 -23.20 -8.53 18.82
C GLU A 148 -22.75 -9.26 17.55
N VAL A 149 -21.47 -9.60 17.47
CA VAL A 149 -20.88 -10.33 16.34
C VAL A 149 -20.53 -11.77 16.66
N GLY A 150 -20.47 -12.13 17.95
CA GLY A 150 -20.14 -13.49 18.37
C GLY A 150 -19.83 -13.58 19.86
N SER A 151 -19.25 -14.71 20.27
CA SER A 151 -18.84 -14.93 21.65
C SER A 151 -17.56 -15.75 21.75
N ILE A 152 -16.76 -15.49 22.79
CA ILE A 152 -15.54 -16.21 23.12
C ILE A 152 -15.79 -16.99 24.40
N LYS A 153 -15.58 -18.30 24.35
CA LYS A 153 -15.72 -19.20 25.49
C LYS A 153 -14.35 -19.49 26.10
N LEU A 154 -14.21 -19.37 27.42
CA LEU A 154 -12.97 -19.74 28.11
C LEU A 154 -12.76 -21.26 28.07
N ALA A 155 -11.57 -21.69 27.69
CA ALA A 155 -11.16 -23.09 27.70
C ALA A 155 -10.70 -23.54 29.10
N ASN A 156 -10.26 -24.80 29.23
CA ASN A 156 -9.82 -25.40 30.50
C ASN A 156 -8.65 -24.67 31.16
N ASN A 157 -7.80 -24.02 30.36
CA ASN A 157 -6.71 -23.16 30.85
C ASN A 157 -7.18 -21.77 31.31
N LYS A 158 -8.50 -21.53 31.38
CA LYS A 158 -9.15 -20.25 31.74
C LYS A 158 -8.85 -19.11 30.77
N GLN A 159 -8.47 -19.43 29.53
CA GLN A 159 -8.25 -18.46 28.45
C GLN A 159 -9.23 -18.72 27.30
N GLY A 160 -9.69 -17.65 26.66
CA GLY A 160 -10.46 -17.70 25.42
C GLY A 160 -9.63 -17.18 24.26
N GLU A 161 -9.85 -17.71 23.06
CA GLU A 161 -9.17 -17.25 21.85
C GLU A 161 -10.15 -17.17 20.67
N ALA A 162 -10.02 -16.14 19.84
CA ALA A 162 -10.73 -16.01 18.57
C ALA A 162 -9.88 -15.23 17.56
N LEU A 163 -10.06 -15.55 16.28
CA LEU A 163 -9.55 -14.77 15.16
C LEU A 163 -10.69 -13.82 14.73
N LEU A 164 -10.45 -12.52 14.75
CA LEU A 164 -11.47 -11.53 14.39
C LEU A 164 -11.15 -10.89 13.04
N ALA A 165 -12.15 -10.39 12.32
CA ALA A 165 -11.90 -9.45 11.24
C ALA A 165 -11.22 -8.18 11.77
N ASP A 166 -10.30 -7.58 11.00
CA ASP A 166 -9.64 -6.33 11.40
C ASP A 166 -10.69 -5.23 11.70
N GLY A 167 -10.59 -4.60 12.87
CA GLY A 167 -11.51 -3.53 13.25
C GLY A 167 -11.69 -3.32 14.75
N PRO A 168 -12.54 -2.37 15.14
CA PRO A 168 -12.82 -2.04 16.53
C PRO A 168 -13.91 -2.94 17.13
N TYR A 169 -13.66 -3.43 18.35
CA TYR A 169 -14.54 -4.33 19.09
C TYR A 169 -14.66 -3.97 20.57
N LEU A 170 -15.76 -4.37 21.17
CA LEU A 170 -15.93 -4.45 22.62
C LEU A 170 -16.08 -5.93 23.02
N LEU A 171 -15.18 -6.39 23.88
CA LEU A 171 -15.35 -7.66 24.57
C LEU A 171 -16.05 -7.39 25.90
N SER A 172 -17.11 -8.14 26.19
CA SER A 172 -18.02 -7.85 27.30
C SER A 172 -18.46 -9.12 28.03
N TYR A 173 -18.64 -9.01 29.34
CA TYR A 173 -19.21 -10.02 30.22
C TYR A 173 -20.25 -9.39 31.13
N ILE A 174 -21.42 -10.03 31.26
CA ILE A 174 -22.48 -9.61 32.18
C ILE A 174 -22.50 -10.57 33.36
N ASP A 175 -22.33 -10.05 34.57
CA ASP A 175 -22.35 -10.86 35.78
C ASP A 175 -23.78 -11.25 36.21
N LYS A 176 -23.87 -12.03 37.28
CA LYS A 176 -25.15 -12.45 37.89
C LYS A 176 -26.03 -11.28 38.37
N ASN A 177 -25.43 -10.12 38.66
CA ASN A 177 -26.10 -8.91 39.11
C ASN A 177 -26.49 -7.99 37.94
N LYS A 178 -26.33 -8.47 36.69
CA LYS A 178 -26.59 -7.71 35.46
C LYS A 178 -25.65 -6.52 35.25
N ILE A 179 -24.50 -6.51 35.91
CA ILE A 179 -23.47 -5.50 35.66
C ILE A 179 -22.62 -5.96 34.48
N GLU A 180 -22.50 -5.10 33.47
CA GLU A 180 -21.66 -5.33 32.30
C GLU A 180 -20.22 -4.85 32.59
N TYR A 181 -19.24 -5.69 32.26
CA TYR A 181 -17.82 -5.38 32.32
C TYR A 181 -17.20 -5.63 30.95
N GLY A 182 -16.27 -4.79 30.52
CA GLY A 182 -15.67 -4.98 29.22
C GLY A 182 -14.48 -4.08 28.92
N GLN A 183 -13.90 -4.32 27.76
CA GLN A 183 -12.79 -3.55 27.23
C GLN A 183 -12.95 -3.41 25.72
N ALA A 184 -12.94 -2.16 25.25
CA ALA A 184 -12.85 -1.86 23.84
C ALA A 184 -11.40 -2.01 23.36
N PHE A 185 -11.21 -2.53 22.15
CA PHE A 185 -9.90 -2.74 21.55
C PHE A 185 -10.01 -2.76 20.02
N TRP A 186 -8.88 -2.61 19.34
CA TRP A 186 -8.78 -2.86 17.91
C TRP A 186 -8.18 -4.25 17.67
N ALA A 187 -8.88 -5.11 16.95
CA ALA A 187 -8.32 -6.38 16.50
C ALA A 187 -7.46 -6.12 15.26
N GLN A 188 -6.15 -5.99 15.41
CA GLN A 188 -5.24 -5.67 14.30
C GLN A 188 -4.60 -6.93 13.74
N ASN A 189 -4.72 -7.17 12.43
CA ASN A 189 -4.05 -8.31 11.77
C ASN A 189 -2.54 -8.34 12.04
N GLY A 190 -1.99 -9.55 12.16
CA GLY A 190 -0.61 -9.79 12.56
C GLY A 190 -0.29 -9.53 14.04
N LYS A 191 -1.25 -9.11 14.87
CA LYS A 191 -1.05 -8.92 16.32
C LYS A 191 -1.78 -9.97 17.16
N ILE A 192 -1.23 -10.21 18.34
CA ILE A 192 -1.89 -10.92 19.43
C ILE A 192 -2.46 -9.87 20.40
N ASN A 193 -3.77 -9.67 20.37
CA ASN A 193 -4.50 -8.76 21.25
C ASN A 193 -4.78 -9.48 22.57
N LYS A 194 -3.98 -9.20 23.60
CA LYS A 194 -4.15 -9.78 24.93
C LYS A 194 -5.07 -8.90 25.77
N LEU A 195 -6.20 -9.45 26.20
CA LEU A 195 -7.21 -8.76 26.99
C LEU A 195 -7.33 -9.43 28.37
N ASN A 196 -6.97 -8.68 29.41
CA ASN A 196 -7.06 -9.15 30.78
C ASN A 196 -8.21 -8.42 31.47
N LEU A 197 -9.43 -8.96 31.31
CA LEU A 197 -10.62 -8.39 31.90
C LEU A 197 -10.71 -8.70 33.39
N LYS A 198 -11.21 -7.75 34.17
CA LYS A 198 -11.44 -7.88 35.60
C LYS A 198 -12.76 -7.21 35.97
N MET A 199 -13.56 -7.88 36.81
CA MET A 199 -14.85 -7.37 37.29
C MET A 199 -14.64 -6.27 38.35
N GLU A 200 -14.13 -5.12 37.92
CA GLU A 200 -13.85 -3.97 38.76
C GLU A 200 -14.47 -2.70 38.19
N LYS A 201 -14.59 -1.67 39.04
CA LYS A 201 -15.30 -0.43 38.69
C LYS A 201 -14.75 0.24 37.42
N ALA A 202 -13.44 0.18 37.20
CA ALA A 202 -12.77 0.76 36.03
C ALA A 202 -13.14 0.11 34.69
N GLN A 203 -13.67 -1.12 34.71
CA GLN A 203 -14.08 -1.85 33.51
C GLN A 203 -15.60 -2.03 33.41
N GLN A 204 -16.38 -1.44 34.32
CA GLN A 204 -17.84 -1.45 34.19
C GLN A 204 -18.27 -0.64 32.96
N ILE A 205 -19.24 -1.18 32.23
CA ILE A 205 -19.78 -0.56 31.02
C ILE A 205 -21.12 0.10 31.31
N GLU A 206 -21.24 1.37 30.98
CA GLU A 206 -22.48 2.13 31.10
C GLU A 206 -23.23 2.22 29.76
N ALA A 207 -24.55 2.44 29.82
CA ALA A 207 -25.36 2.61 28.64
C ALA A 207 -24.90 3.85 27.85
N GLY A 208 -24.58 3.65 26.56
CA GLY A 208 -24.09 4.73 25.70
C GLY A 208 -22.64 5.16 25.97
N GLN A 209 -21.86 4.37 26.71
CA GLN A 209 -20.46 4.67 26.98
C GLN A 209 -19.67 4.90 25.69
N LYS A 210 -18.82 5.93 25.73
CA LYS A 210 -17.88 6.29 24.68
C LYS A 210 -16.55 5.58 24.91
N PHE A 211 -15.96 5.07 23.85
CA PHE A 211 -14.63 4.47 23.86
C PHE A 211 -13.68 5.24 22.95
N THR A 212 -12.43 5.38 23.38
CA THR A 212 -11.35 5.98 22.60
C THR A 212 -10.40 4.88 22.16
N LEU A 213 -10.23 4.71 20.85
CA LEU A 213 -9.33 3.72 20.27
C LEU A 213 -8.43 4.40 19.23
N SER A 214 -7.16 4.00 19.17
CA SER A 214 -6.28 4.37 18.07
C SER A 214 -6.57 3.48 16.88
N ARG A 215 -6.96 4.08 15.74
CA ARG A 215 -7.16 3.37 14.47
C ARG A 215 -5.79 3.01 13.87
N PRO A 216 -5.44 1.73 13.71
CA PRO A 216 -4.21 1.30 13.05
C PRO A 216 -4.25 1.51 11.54
N ALA A 217 -3.10 1.35 10.88
CA ALA A 217 -3.00 1.29 9.43
C ALA A 217 -3.81 0.10 8.86
N LEU A 218 -4.30 0.25 7.63
CA LEU A 218 -5.06 -0.78 6.94
C LEU A 218 -4.26 -2.08 6.78
N SER A 219 -4.94 -3.21 6.92
CA SER A 219 -4.40 -4.51 6.59
C SER A 219 -4.20 -4.66 5.08
N VAL A 220 -2.97 -4.91 4.65
CA VAL A 220 -2.59 -5.05 3.23
C VAL A 220 -2.08 -6.48 2.97
N ALA A 221 -2.40 -7.04 1.81
CA ALA A 221 -1.84 -8.30 1.34
C ALA A 221 -0.40 -8.06 0.86
N ILE A 222 0.59 -8.45 1.67
CA ILE A 222 2.00 -8.22 1.37
C ILE A 222 2.56 -9.43 0.62
N SER A 223 3.23 -9.19 -0.52
CA SER A 223 3.86 -10.27 -1.27
C SER A 223 5.04 -10.89 -0.51
N ALA A 224 5.03 -12.21 -0.36
CA ALA A 224 6.11 -12.98 0.24
C ALA A 224 7.25 -13.14 -0.77
N SER A 225 8.35 -12.41 -0.57
CA SER A 225 9.62 -12.78 -1.22
C SER A 225 10.05 -14.16 -0.73
N THR A 226 10.50 -15.02 -1.64
CA THR A 226 11.00 -16.38 -1.39
C THR A 226 11.88 -16.49 -0.14
N PRO A 227 11.70 -17.51 0.71
CA PRO A 227 12.63 -17.79 1.80
C PRO A 227 13.91 -18.38 1.23
N ASN A 228 15.04 -17.73 1.47
CA ASN A 228 16.30 -18.44 1.63
C ASN A 228 17.05 -17.89 2.84
N SER A 229 17.16 -18.75 3.84
CA SER A 229 18.18 -18.86 4.88
C SER A 229 18.41 -17.71 5.87
N SER A 230 18.00 -17.99 7.11
CA SER A 230 18.74 -17.80 8.38
C SER A 230 19.76 -16.67 8.56
N SER A 231 19.55 -15.99 9.69
CA SER A 231 20.53 -15.34 10.58
C SER A 231 20.61 -13.81 10.55
N SER A 232 20.63 -13.30 11.78
CA SER A 232 20.63 -11.92 12.23
C SER A 232 21.79 -11.09 11.71
N ALA A 233 21.52 -9.78 11.56
CA ALA A 233 22.43 -8.68 11.22
C ALA A 233 22.52 -8.26 9.74
N THR A 234 21.40 -8.14 9.01
CA THR A 234 21.35 -7.32 7.76
C THR A 234 19.94 -6.89 7.30
N ALA A 235 18.95 -6.76 8.20
CA ALA A 235 17.59 -6.36 7.81
C ALA A 235 17.51 -4.91 7.27
N SER A 236 18.31 -3.99 7.81
CA SER A 236 18.39 -2.62 7.31
C SER A 236 18.98 -2.54 5.90
N GLY A 237 19.94 -3.41 5.56
CA GLY A 237 20.61 -3.38 4.25
C GLY A 237 19.72 -3.83 3.08
N SER A 238 18.84 -4.81 3.29
CA SER A 238 17.90 -5.28 2.27
C SER A 238 16.73 -4.32 2.06
N LEU A 239 16.23 -3.72 3.14
CA LEU A 239 15.20 -2.67 3.10
C LEU A 239 15.74 -1.42 2.37
N VAL A 240 16.90 -0.93 2.77
CA VAL A 240 17.53 0.25 2.18
C VAL A 240 17.84 0.02 0.70
N LYS A 241 18.36 -1.15 0.31
CA LYS A 241 18.58 -1.49 -1.11
C LYS A 241 17.29 -1.48 -1.93
N ARG A 242 16.18 -1.98 -1.38
CA ARG A 242 14.89 -2.04 -2.08
C ARG A 242 14.24 -0.68 -2.23
N LEU A 243 14.43 0.20 -1.23
CA LEU A 243 13.83 1.53 -1.20
C LEU A 243 14.76 2.62 -1.74
N ALA A 244 16.00 2.27 -2.10
CA ALA A 244 16.98 3.19 -2.67
C ALA A 244 16.40 3.94 -3.86
N GLY A 245 16.43 5.27 -3.78
CA GLY A 245 15.93 6.18 -4.79
C GLY A 245 14.42 6.40 -4.80
N TYR A 246 13.67 5.78 -3.89
CA TYR A 246 12.27 6.14 -3.70
C TYR A 246 12.13 7.42 -2.87
N ILE A 247 11.10 8.17 -3.19
CA ILE A 247 10.49 9.12 -2.25
C ILE A 247 9.50 8.31 -1.40
N LEU A 248 9.61 8.46 -0.10
CA LEU A 248 8.90 7.70 0.91
C LEU A 248 7.96 8.63 1.66
N LEU A 249 6.69 8.25 1.76
CA LEU A 249 5.70 8.98 2.54
C LEU A 249 5.45 8.25 3.85
N GLN A 250 5.75 8.91 4.97
CA GLN A 250 5.51 8.37 6.29
C GLN A 250 4.01 8.38 6.58
N VAL A 251 3.36 7.23 6.45
CA VAL A 251 1.89 7.12 6.50
C VAL A 251 1.33 6.95 7.91
N GLU A 252 2.19 6.71 8.90
CA GLU A 252 1.83 6.48 10.31
C GLU A 252 2.07 7.72 11.20
N ASP A 253 2.32 8.89 10.59
CA ASP A 253 2.53 10.17 11.28
C ASP A 253 1.95 11.32 10.42
N LYS A 254 2.44 12.55 10.54
CA LYS A 254 1.97 13.76 9.83
C LYS A 254 2.07 13.74 8.29
N GLY A 255 2.31 12.58 7.66
CA GLY A 255 2.47 12.49 6.20
C GLY A 255 3.78 13.11 5.71
N GLN A 256 4.85 12.96 6.50
CA GLN A 256 6.18 13.50 6.19
C GLN A 256 6.80 12.77 5.00
N ALA A 257 7.32 13.51 4.03
CA ALA A 257 7.99 12.96 2.86
C ALA A 257 9.50 12.87 3.07
N TRP A 258 10.11 11.81 2.58
CA TRP A 258 11.53 11.51 2.74
C TRP A 258 12.11 11.02 1.41
N TYR A 259 13.27 11.51 0.98
CA TYR A 259 13.99 10.94 -0.15
C TYR A 259 15.06 9.98 0.35
N LEU A 260 15.04 8.71 -0.06
CA LEU A 260 16.11 7.77 0.24
C LEU A 260 17.16 7.83 -0.87
N ASN A 261 18.28 8.51 -0.61
CA ASN A 261 19.31 8.73 -1.62
C ASN A 261 20.00 7.40 -1.98
N PRO A 262 20.01 6.99 -3.26
CA PRO A 262 20.62 5.73 -3.68
C PRO A 262 22.16 5.74 -3.57
N LYS A 263 22.78 6.92 -3.44
CA LYS A 263 24.25 7.08 -3.34
C LYS A 263 24.80 6.74 -1.96
N ASP A 264 24.14 7.19 -0.91
CA ASP A 264 24.61 7.06 0.49
C ASP A 264 23.68 6.21 1.36
N ALA A 265 22.54 5.76 0.81
CA ALA A 265 21.58 4.91 1.49
C ALA A 265 20.93 5.58 2.73
N LYS A 266 20.91 6.92 2.77
CA LYS A 266 20.29 7.71 3.85
C LYS A 266 18.99 8.37 3.42
N ARG A 267 18.09 8.57 4.38
CA ARG A 267 16.83 9.30 4.20
C ARG A 267 17.00 10.79 4.48
N TYR A 268 16.47 11.63 3.60
CA TYR A 268 16.51 13.09 3.72
C TYR A 268 15.09 13.63 3.82
N TYR A 269 14.84 14.48 4.81
CA TYR A 269 13.50 15.02 5.06
C TYR A 269 13.12 16.07 4.02
N LEU A 270 11.96 15.89 3.38
CA LEU A 270 11.40 16.81 2.38
C LEU A 270 10.32 17.68 3.04
N ALA A 271 10.74 18.57 3.94
CA ALA A 271 9.83 19.34 4.79
C ALA A 271 8.84 20.24 4.03
N ASN A 272 9.29 20.78 2.89
CA ASN A 272 8.55 21.67 1.99
C ASN A 272 9.28 21.78 0.64
N GLY A 273 8.73 22.53 -0.31
CA GLY A 273 9.32 22.72 -1.63
C GLY A 273 10.75 23.25 -1.60
N ALA A 274 11.07 24.20 -0.72
CA ALA A 274 12.43 24.75 -0.59
C ALA A 274 13.43 23.71 -0.05
N ALA A 275 13.06 22.93 0.97
CA ALA A 275 13.89 21.86 1.51
C ALA A 275 14.10 20.74 0.49
N ALA A 276 13.04 20.34 -0.21
CA ALA A 276 13.12 19.34 -1.28
C ALA A 276 14.06 19.80 -2.40
N TYR A 277 13.99 21.07 -2.79
CA TYR A 277 14.87 21.67 -3.79
C TYR A 277 16.34 21.68 -3.37
N GLN A 278 16.65 21.98 -2.10
CA GLN A 278 18.02 21.92 -1.59
C GLN A 278 18.57 20.48 -1.65
N ILE A 279 17.78 19.49 -1.24
CA ILE A 279 18.15 18.08 -1.34
C ILE A 279 18.37 17.67 -2.81
N MET A 280 17.54 18.13 -3.74
CA MET A 280 17.72 17.89 -5.17
C MET A 280 19.04 18.45 -5.70
N ARG A 281 19.44 19.65 -5.26
CA ARG A 281 20.71 20.26 -5.69
C ARG A 281 21.93 19.58 -5.07
N GLN A 282 21.83 19.13 -3.81
CA GLN A 282 22.94 18.46 -3.10
C GLN A 282 23.11 16.99 -3.51
N SER A 283 22.01 16.29 -3.78
CA SER A 283 21.99 14.86 -4.13
C SER A 283 21.92 14.61 -5.63
N GLY A 284 21.67 15.66 -6.41
CA GLY A 284 21.49 15.59 -7.85
C GLY A 284 22.75 15.17 -8.58
N VAL A 285 22.58 14.32 -9.59
CA VAL A 285 23.64 13.91 -10.50
C VAL A 285 23.52 14.73 -11.78
N GLY A 286 24.60 15.37 -12.20
CA GLY A 286 24.62 16.11 -13.47
C GLY A 286 24.36 15.19 -14.66
N ILE A 287 23.54 15.66 -15.61
CA ILE A 287 23.25 14.94 -16.85
C ILE A 287 23.25 15.90 -18.04
N THR A 288 23.70 15.40 -19.20
CA THR A 288 23.65 16.13 -20.47
C THR A 288 22.25 16.07 -21.07
N ASP A 289 21.88 17.03 -21.92
CA ASP A 289 20.57 17.04 -22.57
C ASP A 289 20.40 15.85 -23.51
N ALA A 290 21.50 15.41 -24.15
CA ALA A 290 21.51 14.23 -25.01
C ALA A 290 21.19 12.95 -24.23
N ASP A 291 21.76 12.77 -23.04
CA ASP A 291 21.49 11.61 -22.19
C ASP A 291 20.11 11.70 -21.55
N LEU A 292 19.68 12.90 -21.16
CA LEU A 292 18.38 13.08 -20.54
C LEU A 292 17.23 12.79 -21.53
N ARG A 293 17.37 13.14 -22.81
CA ARG A 293 16.39 12.81 -23.87
C ARG A 293 16.15 11.31 -24.04
N LYS A 294 17.13 10.47 -23.69
CA LYS A 294 17.01 9.00 -23.72
C LYS A 294 16.04 8.45 -22.67
N ILE A 295 15.68 9.25 -21.66
CA ILE A 295 14.80 8.85 -20.57
C ILE A 295 13.37 9.31 -20.88
N PRO A 296 12.37 8.41 -20.91
CA PRO A 296 10.97 8.77 -21.17
C PRO A 296 10.45 9.80 -20.18
N ILE A 297 9.69 10.78 -20.64
CA ILE A 297 9.10 11.80 -19.78
C ILE A 297 7.79 11.29 -19.18
N GLY A 298 7.58 11.53 -17.89
CA GLY A 298 6.34 11.28 -17.19
C GLY A 298 5.47 12.53 -17.17
N VAL A 299 4.29 12.45 -17.78
CA VAL A 299 3.26 13.48 -17.76
C VAL A 299 2.02 12.96 -17.05
N ASP A 300 1.41 13.79 -16.21
CA ASP A 300 0.22 13.46 -15.45
C ASP A 300 -0.61 14.72 -15.21
N SER A 301 -1.93 14.63 -15.41
CA SER A 301 -2.85 15.76 -15.23
C SER A 301 -2.97 16.23 -13.78
N ARG A 302 -2.47 15.45 -12.81
CA ARG A 302 -2.45 15.83 -11.38
C ARG A 302 -1.32 16.78 -11.02
N PHE A 303 -0.33 16.97 -11.89
CA PHE A 303 0.77 17.90 -11.67
C PHE A 303 0.29 19.30 -12.05
N SER A 304 -0.09 20.12 -11.05
CA SER A 304 -0.62 21.45 -11.32
C SER A 304 0.52 22.39 -11.72
N GLY A 305 0.40 23.01 -12.88
CA GLY A 305 1.21 24.16 -13.31
C GLY A 305 0.34 25.11 -14.13
N ASN A 306 0.89 26.28 -14.44
CA ASN A 306 0.27 27.15 -15.44
C ASN A 306 0.39 26.46 -16.81
N ASP A 307 -0.66 26.53 -17.61
CA ASP A 307 -0.78 25.98 -18.96
C ASP A 307 -1.44 27.09 -19.78
N SER A 308 -0.61 27.84 -20.51
CA SER A 308 -1.02 29.14 -21.07
C SER A 308 -1.73 29.02 -22.42
N ASP A 309 -1.53 27.92 -23.15
CA ASP A 309 -2.18 27.64 -24.43
C ASP A 309 -3.24 26.53 -24.37
N GLY A 310 -3.34 25.80 -23.27
CA GLY A 310 -4.43 24.87 -22.95
C GLY A 310 -4.29 23.49 -23.59
N ASP A 311 -3.07 23.06 -23.91
CA ASP A 311 -2.78 21.77 -24.55
C ASP A 311 -2.57 20.61 -23.53
N LEU A 312 -2.78 20.91 -22.24
CA LEU A 312 -2.58 20.01 -21.10
C LEU A 312 -1.12 19.69 -20.80
N LEU A 313 -0.17 20.52 -21.23
CA LEU A 313 1.24 20.48 -20.89
C LEU A 313 1.59 21.74 -20.07
N PRO A 314 2.15 21.63 -18.85
CA PRO A 314 2.46 22.83 -18.07
C PRO A 314 3.61 23.65 -18.67
N ASP A 315 3.50 24.99 -18.69
CA ASP A 315 4.48 25.95 -19.22
C ASP A 315 5.92 25.62 -18.78
N GLY A 316 6.08 25.26 -17.51
CA GLY A 316 7.39 24.95 -16.94
C GLY A 316 8.02 23.69 -17.54
N LEU A 317 7.21 22.68 -17.85
CA LEU A 317 7.66 21.46 -18.52
C LEU A 317 7.96 21.73 -19.99
N GLU A 318 7.13 22.52 -20.67
CA GLU A 318 7.32 22.94 -22.05
C GLU A 318 8.66 23.66 -22.25
N VAL A 319 8.92 24.69 -21.42
CA VAL A 319 10.22 25.37 -21.40
C VAL A 319 11.35 24.37 -21.16
N ALA A 320 11.17 23.39 -20.27
CA ALA A 320 12.20 22.42 -19.94
C ALA A 320 12.51 21.45 -21.11
N ILE A 321 11.51 21.05 -21.90
CA ILE A 321 11.68 20.16 -23.05
C ILE A 321 11.99 20.89 -24.36
N GLY A 322 11.70 22.20 -24.42
CA GLY A 322 12.01 23.07 -25.55
C GLY A 322 10.81 23.52 -26.37
N SER A 323 9.59 23.07 -26.06
CA SER A 323 8.36 23.56 -26.70
C SER A 323 7.98 24.95 -26.20
N ASN A 324 7.00 25.57 -26.85
CA ASN A 324 6.59 26.94 -26.64
C ASN A 324 5.30 27.03 -25.80
N PRO A 325 5.36 27.55 -24.56
CA PRO A 325 4.20 27.62 -23.65
C PRO A 325 2.99 28.41 -24.11
N ASN A 326 3.10 29.16 -25.20
CA ASN A 326 2.00 29.99 -25.72
C ASN A 326 1.56 29.52 -27.10
N ASN A 327 1.94 28.30 -27.49
CA ASN A 327 1.60 27.73 -28.77
C ASN A 327 1.42 26.20 -28.64
N SER A 328 0.14 25.80 -28.68
CA SER A 328 -0.29 24.43 -28.42
C SER A 328 0.23 23.37 -29.41
N ASP A 329 0.81 23.81 -30.54
CA ASP A 329 1.45 22.99 -31.59
C ASP A 329 2.75 23.69 -31.99
N SER A 330 3.84 23.37 -31.29
CA SER A 330 5.10 24.10 -31.34
C SER A 330 5.86 23.94 -32.66
N ASP A 331 5.71 22.79 -33.33
CA ASP A 331 6.37 22.53 -34.60
C ASP A 331 5.46 22.70 -35.83
N GLY A 332 4.16 22.93 -35.61
CA GLY A 332 3.19 23.31 -36.62
C GLY A 332 2.76 22.16 -37.51
N ASP A 333 2.86 20.91 -37.02
CA ASP A 333 2.53 19.70 -37.78
C ASP A 333 1.05 19.28 -37.67
N GLY A 334 0.29 19.96 -36.81
CA GLY A 334 -1.14 19.77 -36.59
C GLY A 334 -1.49 18.90 -35.38
N TYR A 335 -0.51 18.44 -34.61
CA TYR A 335 -0.72 17.75 -33.34
C TYR A 335 -0.37 18.64 -32.15
N LEU A 336 -1.06 18.44 -31.03
CA LEU A 336 -0.79 19.23 -29.82
C LEU A 336 0.44 18.70 -29.08
N ASP A 337 1.30 19.57 -28.57
CA ASP A 337 2.57 19.19 -27.92
C ASP A 337 2.34 18.18 -26.77
N GLY A 338 1.32 18.45 -25.96
CA GLY A 338 0.89 17.59 -24.86
C GLY A 338 0.36 16.22 -25.31
N GLU A 339 -0.31 16.13 -26.47
CA GLU A 339 -0.77 14.86 -27.05
C GLU A 339 0.40 14.06 -27.60
N GLU A 340 1.28 14.73 -28.33
CA GLU A 340 2.49 14.15 -28.89
C GLU A 340 3.37 13.55 -27.81
N LEU A 341 3.65 14.30 -26.74
CA LEU A 341 4.51 13.83 -25.67
C LEU A 341 3.93 12.62 -24.93
N ARG A 342 2.60 12.57 -24.74
CA ARG A 342 1.90 11.39 -24.16
C ARG A 342 1.98 10.17 -25.07
N SER A 343 1.98 10.41 -26.38
CA SER A 343 2.03 9.38 -27.42
C SER A 343 3.46 9.01 -27.84
N GLY A 344 4.48 9.70 -27.31
CA GLY A 344 5.89 9.43 -27.58
C GLY A 344 6.44 10.11 -28.85
N TYR A 345 5.76 11.13 -29.34
CA TYR A 345 6.19 12.00 -30.43
C TYR A 345 6.94 13.23 -29.93
N ASN A 346 7.64 13.91 -30.84
CA ASN A 346 8.51 15.01 -30.53
C ASN A 346 7.82 16.37 -30.79
N PRO A 347 7.47 17.13 -29.75
CA PRO A 347 6.73 18.40 -29.88
C PRO A 347 7.55 19.57 -30.42
N ASN A 348 8.66 19.31 -31.10
CA ASN A 348 9.60 20.33 -31.57
C ASN A 348 10.19 19.96 -32.94
N GLY A 349 9.57 19.02 -33.63
CA GLY A 349 10.01 18.57 -34.94
C GLY A 349 9.63 17.13 -35.21
N PRO A 350 9.81 16.69 -36.46
CA PRO A 350 9.19 15.47 -36.95
C PRO A 350 9.68 14.20 -36.24
N GLY A 351 8.76 13.26 -36.04
CA GLY A 351 9.05 11.88 -35.66
C GLY A 351 8.85 11.57 -34.18
N SER A 352 9.29 10.38 -33.76
CA SER A 352 9.12 9.89 -32.39
C SER A 352 10.34 10.14 -31.52
N LEU A 353 10.09 10.33 -30.22
CA LEU A 353 11.15 10.41 -29.22
C LEU A 353 11.82 9.03 -29.08
N SER A 354 13.12 8.99 -29.36
CA SER A 354 13.93 7.77 -29.21
C SER A 354 14.42 7.62 -27.78
N TYR A 355 13.93 6.59 -27.09
CA TYR A 355 14.31 6.28 -25.71
C TYR A 355 15.27 5.10 -25.62
N ASP A 356 16.21 5.17 -24.68
CA ASP A 356 17.04 4.03 -24.27
C ASP A 356 16.56 3.55 -22.90
N LEU A 357 15.71 2.53 -22.90
CA LEU A 357 15.13 1.98 -21.67
C LEU A 357 16.19 1.34 -20.75
N SER A 358 17.30 0.85 -21.32
CA SER A 358 18.41 0.30 -20.54
C SER A 358 19.20 1.39 -19.84
N PHE A 359 19.40 2.52 -20.52
CA PHE A 359 19.96 3.73 -19.91
C PHE A 359 19.02 4.28 -18.84
N ALA A 360 17.73 4.45 -19.14
CA ALA A 360 16.72 4.94 -18.20
C ALA A 360 16.64 4.08 -16.93
N ALA A 361 16.68 2.75 -17.07
CA ALA A 361 16.70 1.83 -15.94
C ALA A 361 17.89 2.07 -14.99
N LYS A 362 19.06 2.43 -15.52
CA LYS A 362 20.26 2.78 -14.72
C LYS A 362 20.14 4.12 -14.01
N GLN A 363 19.18 4.96 -14.39
CA GLN A 363 18.92 6.26 -13.77
C GLN A 363 17.79 6.22 -12.73
N LYS A 364 17.06 5.10 -12.61
CA LYS A 364 15.97 4.94 -11.65
C LYS A 364 16.36 5.38 -10.24
N GLY A 365 15.48 6.17 -9.65
CA GLY A 365 15.61 6.71 -8.30
C GLY A 365 16.59 7.85 -8.14
N LYS A 366 17.24 8.30 -9.22
CA LYS A 366 18.14 9.46 -9.18
C LYS A 366 17.36 10.75 -9.37
N ILE A 367 17.85 11.78 -8.70
CA ILE A 367 17.58 13.17 -9.07
C ILE A 367 18.66 13.58 -10.07
N LEU A 368 18.26 14.05 -11.23
CA LEU A 368 19.13 14.47 -12.32
C LEU A 368 19.06 15.99 -12.47
N LEU A 369 20.21 16.62 -12.66
CA LEU A 369 20.32 18.06 -12.90
C LEU A 369 20.86 18.28 -14.31
N GLN A 370 20.09 18.97 -15.16
CA GLN A 370 20.60 19.38 -16.47
C GLN A 370 21.78 20.34 -16.27
N VAL A 371 22.95 20.01 -16.82
CA VAL A 371 24.15 20.86 -16.68
C VAL A 371 24.40 21.78 -17.87
N GLN A 372 23.60 21.66 -18.93
CA GLN A 372 23.80 22.38 -20.20
C GLN A 372 22.77 23.49 -20.46
N LYS A 373 21.77 23.63 -19.58
CA LYS A 373 20.67 24.59 -19.68
C LYS A 373 20.51 25.40 -18.39
N ASN A 374 19.32 25.53 -17.83
CA ASN A 374 19.04 26.39 -16.67
C ASN A 374 19.22 25.67 -15.31
N GLY A 375 19.70 24.43 -15.32
CA GLY A 375 19.82 23.63 -14.10
C GLY A 375 18.52 22.93 -13.71
N GLU A 376 17.66 22.63 -14.69
CA GLU A 376 16.39 21.92 -14.52
C GLU A 376 16.60 20.59 -13.77
N ALA A 377 15.77 20.35 -12.76
CA ALA A 377 15.83 19.14 -11.94
C ALA A 377 14.76 18.13 -12.36
N TRP A 378 15.14 16.85 -12.37
CA TRP A 378 14.30 15.74 -12.81
C TRP A 378 14.41 14.58 -11.82
N TYR A 379 13.28 13.94 -11.49
CA TYR A 379 13.27 12.70 -10.73
C TYR A 379 12.95 11.52 -11.64
N VAL A 380 13.81 10.50 -11.66
CA VAL A 380 13.52 9.26 -12.40
C VAL A 380 12.81 8.30 -11.46
N ASN A 381 11.51 8.08 -11.67
CA ASN A 381 10.72 7.24 -10.77
C ASN A 381 11.17 5.76 -10.87
N PRO A 382 11.55 5.10 -9.75
CA PRO A 382 11.92 3.69 -9.77
C PRO A 382 10.82 2.75 -10.31
N GLN A 383 9.55 3.12 -10.15
CA GLN A 383 8.43 2.27 -10.56
C GLN A 383 8.33 2.14 -12.09
N ASP A 384 8.25 3.27 -12.79
CA ASP A 384 8.02 3.31 -14.24
C ASP A 384 9.27 3.62 -15.07
N GLY A 385 10.35 4.11 -14.47
CA GLY A 385 11.58 4.52 -15.18
C GLY A 385 11.47 5.81 -15.96
N LYS A 386 10.37 6.56 -15.81
CA LYS A 386 10.17 7.86 -16.44
C LYS A 386 10.78 8.97 -15.60
N ARG A 387 11.23 10.03 -16.26
CA ARG A 387 11.68 11.27 -15.62
C ARG A 387 10.52 12.25 -15.46
N TYR A 388 10.40 12.81 -14.27
CA TYR A 388 9.40 13.81 -13.93
C TYR A 388 10.08 15.13 -13.64
N TYR A 389 9.59 16.19 -14.27
CA TYR A 389 10.12 17.53 -14.08
C TYR A 389 9.78 18.05 -12.69
N LEU A 390 10.79 18.55 -11.97
CA LEU A 390 10.63 19.05 -10.60
C LEU A 390 10.55 20.58 -10.54
N GLY A 391 10.70 21.28 -11.66
CA GLY A 391 10.51 22.74 -11.81
C GLY A 391 10.77 23.58 -10.56
N ASN A 392 9.70 24.06 -9.94
CA ASN A 392 9.72 24.88 -8.73
C ASN A 392 9.39 24.06 -7.47
N GLY A 393 9.54 24.67 -6.28
CA GLY A 393 9.34 23.98 -5.01
C GLY A 393 7.96 23.33 -4.83
N ASP A 394 6.89 23.97 -5.32
CA ASP A 394 5.53 23.46 -5.17
C ASP A 394 5.23 22.31 -6.13
N LEU A 395 5.65 22.43 -7.40
CA LEU A 395 5.55 21.36 -8.39
C LEU A 395 6.37 20.15 -7.97
N ALA A 396 7.62 20.37 -7.54
CA ALA A 396 8.46 19.34 -6.95
C ALA A 396 7.73 18.62 -5.81
N PHE A 397 7.18 19.37 -4.85
CA PHE A 397 6.48 18.78 -3.72
C PHE A 397 5.29 17.91 -4.16
N GLN A 398 4.51 18.35 -5.15
CA GLN A 398 3.39 17.59 -5.70
C GLN A 398 3.85 16.31 -6.39
N VAL A 399 4.78 16.41 -7.33
CA VAL A 399 5.36 15.27 -8.05
C VAL A 399 5.90 14.25 -7.05
N MET A 400 6.65 14.73 -6.06
CA MET A 400 7.24 13.89 -5.03
C MET A 400 6.20 13.20 -4.16
N ARG A 401 5.10 13.89 -3.82
CA ARG A 401 4.02 13.31 -3.03
C ARG A 401 3.20 12.29 -3.82
N TYR A 402 2.89 12.56 -5.08
CA TYR A 402 2.10 11.65 -5.93
C TYR A 402 2.87 10.38 -6.32
N LEU A 403 4.18 10.49 -6.53
CA LEU A 403 5.05 9.37 -6.88
C LEU A 403 5.67 8.68 -5.65
N SER A 404 5.28 9.11 -4.44
CA SER A 404 5.83 8.55 -3.20
C SER A 404 5.32 7.12 -2.94
N LEU A 405 6.18 6.34 -2.29
CA LEU A 405 5.84 5.03 -1.75
C LEU A 405 5.54 5.18 -0.25
N GLY A 406 4.39 4.70 0.20
CA GLY A 406 4.06 4.69 1.63
C GLY A 406 5.05 3.84 2.43
N ILE A 407 5.48 4.33 3.59
CA ILE A 407 6.38 3.63 4.49
C ILE A 407 5.91 3.74 5.95
N SER A 408 6.04 2.64 6.71
CA SER A 408 5.76 2.61 8.14
C SER A 408 6.83 3.34 8.95
N ASN A 409 6.51 3.80 10.16
CA ASN A 409 7.49 4.37 11.08
C ASN A 409 8.57 3.35 11.44
N GLN A 410 8.20 2.07 11.57
CA GLN A 410 9.12 0.99 11.88
C GLN A 410 10.17 0.77 10.78
N ASP A 411 9.76 0.75 9.51
CA ASP A 411 10.66 0.56 8.38
C ASP A 411 11.46 1.82 8.09
N LEU A 412 10.81 2.99 8.18
CA LEU A 412 11.47 4.26 8.03
C LEU A 412 12.61 4.38 9.06
N ASN A 413 12.37 4.05 10.35
CA ASN A 413 13.36 4.12 11.43
C ASN A 413 14.55 3.16 11.30
N GLN A 414 14.47 2.17 10.41
CA GLN A 414 15.62 1.33 10.07
C GLN A 414 16.58 1.99 9.07
N ILE A 415 16.18 3.13 8.47
CA ILE A 415 16.96 3.90 7.51
C ILE A 415 17.59 5.10 8.23
N SER A 416 18.91 5.23 8.15
CA SER A 416 19.64 6.32 8.77
C SER A 416 19.28 7.68 8.17
N ILE A 417 19.14 8.70 9.01
CA ILE A 417 18.92 10.09 8.58
C ILE A 417 20.21 10.66 7.98
N GLY A 418 20.08 11.29 6.81
CA GLY A 418 21.12 12.14 6.20
C GLY A 418 21.15 13.52 6.85
N GLN A 419 22.35 14.08 6.99
CA GLN A 419 22.54 15.46 7.45
C GLN A 419 22.44 16.44 6.28
#